data_AF-A6LNV0-F1
#
_entry.id   AF-A6LNV0-F1
#
_cell.length_a   1.000
_cell.length_b   1.000
_cell.length_c   1.000
_cell.angle_alpha   90.00
_cell.angle_beta   90.00
_cell.angle_gamma   90.00
#
_symmetry.space_group_name_H-M   'P 1'
#
loop_
_entity.id
_entity.type
_entity.pdbx_description
1 polymer ?
#
loop_
_entity_poly.entity_id
_entity_poly.type
_entity_poly.pdbx_seq_one_letter_code
_entity_poly.pdbx_strand_id
1 'polypeptide(L)'
;MRKVFFIILILLTTIYFATIVKFGDKTCNIVKIDFESIYNLLNEYSSFLNFDMPSTGTISSFKYIEWKGKFISFSNNVVVLDEEAYTKISFDDILNFFGIRYIVIGNTYQLAEMLIEKVSDFGGYIQIIYFGKDLLNISKVEGSIVVNVNGLVYFEGKLYKNGDRLFVKKVDGNFEVEINKIPGRIIIQFVKEYEINNLIIKLFGEKITSYDSKSFALIFKDSKLNTVFVGNYTPDFSGNDWNVFSISDKFGKLIAERFNLKIRYLSFVQLPKDLPGIVIFTPSNIWKEIEKFLQEEIE
;
A
#
# COMPACT_ATOMS: atom_id res chain seq x y z
N MET A 1 3.28 45.94 34.90
CA MET A 1 3.93 45.99 33.57
C MET A 1 5.32 45.33 33.54
N ARG A 2 6.29 45.72 34.38
CA ARG A 2 7.66 45.18 34.35
C ARG A 2 7.77 43.64 34.58
N LYS A 3 6.96 43.07 35.47
CA LYS A 3 6.89 41.61 35.70
C LYS A 3 6.25 40.84 34.52
N VAL A 4 5.22 41.42 33.90
CA VAL A 4 4.54 40.82 32.73
C VAL A 4 5.48 40.82 31.51
N PHE A 5 6.23 41.91 31.31
CA PHE A 5 7.23 42.00 30.26
C PHE A 5 8.37 40.99 30.45
N PHE A 6 8.82 40.77 31.70
CA PHE A 6 9.83 39.75 32.03
C PHE A 6 9.32 38.32 31.77
N ILE A 7 8.06 38.03 32.13
CA ILE A 7 7.44 36.72 31.88
C ILE A 7 7.29 36.49 30.37
N ILE A 8 6.87 37.50 29.61
CA ILE A 8 6.78 37.43 28.14
C ILE A 8 8.16 37.23 27.51
N LEU A 9 9.20 37.90 28.01
CA LEU A 9 10.58 37.75 27.52
C LEU A 9 11.16 36.35 27.83
N ILE A 10 10.86 35.80 29.02
CA ILE A 10 11.26 34.44 29.40
C ILE A 10 10.53 33.40 28.54
N LEU A 11 9.23 33.57 28.29
CA LEU A 11 8.45 32.71 27.38
C LEU A 11 8.95 32.81 25.92
N LEU A 12 9.29 34.01 25.44
CA LEU A 12 9.85 34.21 24.10
C LEU A 12 11.24 33.57 23.96
N THR A 13 12.07 33.63 24.99
CA THR A 13 13.40 33.02 24.97
C THR A 13 13.35 31.50 25.08
N THR A 14 12.47 30.91 25.90
CA THR A 14 12.29 29.45 25.94
C THR A 14 11.73 28.90 24.63
N ILE A 15 10.88 29.63 23.92
CA ILE A 15 10.44 29.27 22.56
C ILE A 15 11.61 29.32 21.56
N TYR A 16 12.59 30.21 21.75
CA TYR A 16 13.76 30.33 20.87
C TYR A 16 14.79 29.21 21.06
N PHE A 17 14.84 28.58 22.25
CA PHE A 17 15.75 27.47 22.57
C PHE A 17 15.11 26.08 22.50
N ALA A 18 13.78 26.00 22.35
CA ALA A 18 13.10 24.72 22.19
C ALA A 18 13.32 24.15 20.78
N THR A 19 13.65 22.86 20.73
CA THR A 19 13.62 22.09 19.48
C THR A 19 12.16 21.76 19.15
N ILE A 20 11.71 22.12 17.95
CA ILE A 20 10.34 21.86 17.53
C ILE A 20 10.34 20.61 16.66
N VAL A 21 9.52 19.61 17.00
CA VAL A 21 9.36 18.39 16.22
C VAL A 21 7.93 18.35 15.66
N LYS A 22 7.79 18.12 14.36
CA LYS A 22 6.49 18.10 13.66
C LYS A 22 6.33 16.83 12.84
N PHE A 23 5.12 16.29 12.85
CA PHE A 23 4.68 15.22 11.97
C PHE A 23 3.15 15.21 11.92
N GLY A 24 2.58 15.23 10.72
CA GLY A 24 1.15 15.39 10.52
C GLY A 24 0.68 16.68 11.18
N ASP A 25 -0.40 16.59 11.95
CA ASP A 25 -0.96 17.74 12.68
C ASP A 25 -0.37 17.90 14.10
N LYS A 26 0.63 17.10 14.48
CA LYS A 26 1.25 17.13 15.81
C LYS A 26 2.48 18.04 15.84
N THR A 27 2.69 18.68 16.99
CA THR A 27 3.89 19.49 17.28
C THR A 27 4.34 19.19 18.71
N CYS A 28 5.57 18.69 18.86
CA CYS A 28 6.22 18.46 20.14
C CYS A 28 7.31 19.52 20.36
N ASN A 29 7.30 20.20 21.50
CA ASN A 29 8.34 21.17 21.85
C ASN A 29 9.28 20.53 22.88
N ILE A 30 10.53 20.28 22.48
CA ILE A 30 11.54 19.61 23.30
C ILE A 30 12.54 20.66 23.78
N VAL A 31 12.47 20.98 25.07
CA VAL A 31 13.37 21.94 25.73
C VAL A 31 14.66 21.25 26.19
N LYS A 32 14.58 19.96 26.54
CA LYS A 32 15.71 19.15 27.01
C LYS A 32 15.58 17.72 26.49
N ILE A 33 16.70 17.09 26.16
CA ILE A 33 16.77 15.65 25.88
C ILE A 33 16.80 14.92 27.23
N ASP A 34 15.64 14.44 27.65
CA ASP A 34 15.45 13.64 28.86
C ASP A 34 14.43 12.51 28.61
N PHE A 35 14.31 11.63 29.60
CA PHE A 35 13.46 10.44 29.52
C PHE A 35 12.02 10.77 29.09
N GLU A 36 11.37 11.72 29.78
CA GLU A 36 9.97 12.05 29.53
C GLU A 36 9.78 12.64 28.12
N SER A 37 10.68 13.54 27.71
CA SER A 37 10.59 14.19 26.41
C SER A 37 10.76 13.20 25.25
N ILE A 38 11.74 12.29 25.36
CA ILE A 38 11.99 11.28 24.32
C ILE A 38 10.91 10.20 24.35
N TYR A 39 10.47 9.75 25.52
CA TYR A 39 9.38 8.76 25.63
C TYR A 39 8.09 9.28 25.00
N ASN A 40 7.68 10.50 25.33
CA ASN A 40 6.46 11.09 24.78
C ASN A 40 6.55 11.25 23.25
N LEU A 41 7.69 11.71 22.73
CA LEU A 41 7.92 11.78 21.28
C LEU A 41 7.77 10.40 20.62
N LEU A 42 8.49 9.41 21.12
CA LEU A 42 8.49 8.06 20.54
C LEU A 42 7.11 7.42 20.63
N ASN A 43 6.40 7.62 21.74
CA ASN A 43 5.05 7.12 21.93
C ASN A 43 4.06 7.78 20.96
N GLU A 44 4.09 9.12 20.85
CA GLU A 44 3.21 9.85 19.93
C GLU A 44 3.47 9.54 18.47
N TYR A 45 4.73 9.35 18.10
CA TYR A 45 5.14 9.01 16.73
C TYR A 45 4.84 7.55 16.39
N SER A 46 5.03 6.62 17.33
CA SER A 46 4.66 5.20 17.15
C SER A 46 3.15 5.05 16.98
N SER A 47 2.37 5.74 17.82
CA SER A 47 0.92 5.81 17.66
C SER A 47 0.50 6.37 16.31
N PHE A 48 1.17 7.43 15.83
CA PHE A 48 0.87 8.02 14.54
C PHE A 48 1.20 7.09 13.36
N LEU A 49 2.31 6.35 13.44
CA LEU A 49 2.73 5.41 12.40
C LEU A 49 1.99 4.06 12.45
N ASN A 50 1.27 3.76 13.53
CA ASN A 50 0.76 2.43 13.86
C ASN A 50 1.90 1.40 14.01
N PHE A 51 2.96 1.79 14.74
CA PHE A 51 4.04 0.89 15.16
C PHE A 51 3.86 0.41 16.60
N ASP A 52 4.68 -0.57 16.99
CA ASP A 52 4.84 -0.98 18.37
C ASP A 52 5.24 0.20 19.25
N MET A 53 4.55 0.31 20.38
CA MET A 53 4.81 1.37 21.35
C MET A 53 6.15 1.15 22.05
N PRO A 54 6.88 2.21 22.41
CA PRO A 54 8.08 2.09 23.21
C PRO A 54 7.78 1.44 24.56
N SER A 55 8.59 0.46 24.98
CA SER A 55 8.58 -0.08 26.32
C SER A 55 9.54 0.71 27.22
N THR A 56 9.32 0.65 28.53
CA THR A 56 10.18 1.34 29.51
C THR A 56 10.52 0.42 30.66
N GLY A 57 11.62 0.72 31.35
CA GLY A 57 11.99 0.04 32.57
C GLY A 57 13.05 0.79 33.35
N THR A 58 13.58 0.14 34.37
CA THR A 58 14.59 0.72 35.25
C THR A 58 15.63 -0.32 35.60
N ILE A 59 16.91 0.04 35.48
CA ILE A 59 18.05 -0.76 35.90
C ILE A 59 18.87 0.09 36.88
N SER A 60 18.85 -0.29 38.16
CA SER A 60 19.43 0.53 39.24
C SER A 60 18.89 1.98 39.21
N SER A 61 19.72 2.99 39.02
CA SER A 61 19.32 4.40 38.90
C SER A 61 18.98 4.85 37.48
N PHE A 62 19.11 3.98 36.48
CA PHE A 62 18.88 4.33 35.08
C PHE A 62 17.44 4.01 34.67
N LYS A 63 16.74 4.99 34.11
CA LYS A 63 15.49 4.75 33.38
C LYS A 63 15.83 4.51 31.91
N TYR A 64 15.23 3.51 31.30
CA TYR A 64 15.44 3.22 29.89
C TYR A 64 14.15 3.17 29.09
N ILE A 65 14.26 3.49 27.81
CA ILE A 65 13.24 3.32 26.78
C ILE A 65 13.79 2.31 25.78
N GLU A 66 12.98 1.30 25.45
CA GLU A 66 13.28 0.36 24.38
C GLU A 66 12.30 0.60 23.23
N TRP A 67 12.84 0.76 22.01
CA TRP A 67 12.03 0.96 20.82
C TRP A 67 12.73 0.40 19.59
N LYS A 68 12.01 -0.40 18.78
CA LYS A 68 12.54 -1.07 17.58
C LYS A 68 13.85 -1.84 17.82
N GLY A 69 13.95 -2.52 18.97
CA GLY A 69 15.13 -3.31 19.35
C GLY A 69 16.35 -2.48 19.77
N LYS A 70 16.17 -1.17 20.01
CA LYS A 70 17.22 -0.26 20.49
C LYS A 70 16.90 0.28 21.87
N PHE A 71 17.93 0.48 22.69
CA PHE A 71 17.81 0.94 24.07
C PHE A 71 18.41 2.33 24.23
N ILE A 72 17.65 3.24 24.84
CA ILE A 72 18.18 4.51 25.32
C ILE A 72 17.99 4.59 26.83
N SER A 73 19.06 4.85 27.57
CA SER A 73 19.04 5.00 29.02
C SER A 73 19.44 6.39 29.46
N PHE A 74 18.82 6.88 30.53
CA PHE A 74 19.05 8.21 31.07
C PHE A 74 19.52 8.12 32.52
N SER A 75 20.62 8.80 32.81
CA SER A 75 21.10 9.14 34.16
C SER A 75 21.44 10.63 34.17
N ASN A 76 21.39 11.29 35.33
CA ASN A 76 21.35 12.75 35.53
C ASN A 76 22.00 13.63 34.43
N ASN A 77 23.22 13.29 33.99
CA ASN A 77 23.97 14.02 32.96
C ASN A 77 24.51 13.14 31.82
N VAL A 78 24.07 11.88 31.73
CA VAL A 78 24.55 10.90 30.75
C VAL A 78 23.38 10.25 30.06
N VAL A 79 23.40 10.27 28.73
CA VAL A 79 22.51 9.49 27.89
C VAL A 79 23.32 8.33 27.34
N VAL A 80 22.78 7.11 27.44
CA VAL A 80 23.42 5.91 26.89
C VAL A 80 22.56 5.42 25.73
N LEU A 81 23.15 5.30 24.55
CA LEU A 81 22.55 4.70 23.37
C LEU A 81 23.11 3.29 23.21
N ASP A 82 22.27 2.28 23.43
CA ASP A 82 22.68 0.88 23.62
C ASP A 82 23.84 0.76 24.62
N GLU A 83 25.08 0.61 24.16
CA GLU A 83 26.28 0.44 25.00
C GLU A 83 27.15 1.70 25.10
N GLU A 84 26.83 2.76 24.33
CA GLU A 84 27.67 3.95 24.21
C GLU A 84 27.15 5.11 25.05
N ALA A 85 28.00 5.65 25.93
CA ALA A 85 27.66 6.73 26.84
C ALA A 85 28.05 8.11 26.30
N TYR A 86 27.11 9.05 26.36
CA TYR A 86 27.23 10.41 25.85
C TYR A 86 26.98 11.43 26.96
N THR A 87 27.93 12.36 27.14
CA THR A 87 27.79 13.51 28.06
C THR A 87 27.18 14.75 27.39
N LYS A 88 27.23 14.78 26.05
CA LYS A 88 26.54 15.76 25.20
C LYS A 88 25.99 14.98 24.01
N ILE A 89 24.68 15.09 23.80
CA ILE A 89 23.97 14.43 22.71
C ILE A 89 23.08 15.46 22.04
N SER A 90 23.04 15.45 20.71
CA SER A 90 22.15 16.29 19.92
C SER A 90 20.83 15.56 19.65
N PHE A 91 19.82 16.30 19.21
CA PHE A 91 18.56 15.69 18.83
C PHE A 91 18.68 14.88 17.52
N ASP A 92 19.55 15.31 16.61
CA ASP A 92 19.95 14.55 15.43
C ASP A 92 20.48 13.15 15.80
N ASP A 93 21.34 13.05 16.82
CA ASP A 93 21.90 11.76 17.27
C ASP A 93 20.78 10.81 17.72
N ILE A 94 19.78 11.32 18.47
CA ILE A 94 18.63 10.53 18.93
C ILE A 94 17.79 10.01 17.75
N LEU A 95 17.44 10.89 16.81
CA LEU A 95 16.62 10.50 15.66
C LEU A 95 17.35 9.51 14.75
N ASN A 96 18.64 9.74 14.49
CA ASN A 96 19.49 8.85 13.70
C ASN A 96 19.68 7.50 14.38
N PHE A 97 19.88 7.49 15.70
CA PHE A 97 19.95 6.27 16.49
C PHE A 97 18.70 5.42 16.27
N PHE A 98 17.49 5.98 16.39
CA PHE A 98 16.26 5.23 16.15
C PHE A 98 15.88 5.02 14.67
N GLY A 99 16.69 5.51 13.74
CA GLY A 99 16.41 5.45 12.30
C GLY A 99 15.16 6.24 11.90
N ILE A 100 14.76 7.24 12.68
CA ILE A 100 13.67 8.16 12.34
C ILE A 100 14.16 9.06 11.22
N ARG A 101 13.35 9.19 10.16
CA ARG A 101 13.72 9.95 8.97
C ARG A 101 13.09 11.34 9.04
N TYR A 102 13.90 12.38 8.83
CA TYR A 102 13.48 13.76 9.04
C TYR A 102 14.20 14.73 8.10
N ILE A 103 13.64 15.93 7.98
CA ILE A 103 14.31 17.11 7.43
C ILE A 103 14.35 18.22 8.48
N VAL A 104 15.37 19.06 8.43
CA VAL A 104 15.52 20.22 9.32
C VAL A 104 15.21 21.50 8.54
N ILE A 105 14.30 22.31 9.08
CA ILE A 105 13.95 23.64 8.54
C ILE A 105 14.06 24.64 9.70
N GLY A 106 15.15 25.42 9.73
CA GLY A 106 15.45 26.28 10.88
C GLY A 106 15.68 25.45 12.15
N ASN A 107 14.89 25.70 13.20
CA ASN A 107 14.89 24.94 14.45
C ASN A 107 13.84 23.81 14.49
N THR A 108 13.19 23.53 13.36
CA THR A 108 12.11 22.54 13.27
C THR A 108 12.58 21.26 12.59
N TYR A 109 12.41 20.14 13.27
CA TYR A 109 12.56 18.79 12.75
C TYR A 109 11.20 18.33 12.23
N GLN A 110 11.07 18.14 10.93
CA GLN A 110 9.90 17.52 10.31
C GLN A 110 10.18 16.05 10.09
N LEU A 111 9.47 15.17 10.80
CA LEU A 111 9.61 13.73 10.66
C LEU A 111 8.76 13.23 9.49
N ALA A 112 9.18 12.13 8.87
CA ALA A 112 8.40 11.48 7.81
C ALA A 112 7.02 11.07 8.34
N GLU A 113 5.99 11.39 7.57
CA GLU A 113 4.58 11.19 7.92
C GLU A 113 4.00 9.92 7.30
N MET A 114 4.66 9.42 6.26
CA MET A 114 4.39 8.14 5.63
C MET A 114 5.71 7.39 5.45
N LEU A 115 5.76 6.13 5.87
CA LEU A 115 6.90 5.25 5.61
C LEU A 115 6.43 4.17 4.66
N ILE A 116 6.91 4.17 3.42
CA ILE A 116 6.61 3.10 2.48
C ILE A 116 7.56 1.95 2.76
N GLU A 117 7.01 0.83 3.21
CA GLU A 117 7.76 -0.39 3.48
C GLU A 117 8.08 -1.10 2.17
N LYS A 118 7.08 -1.23 1.29
CA LYS A 118 7.21 -2.00 0.06
C LYS A 118 6.29 -1.49 -1.03
N VAL A 119 6.84 -1.37 -2.23
CA VAL A 119 6.06 -1.26 -3.48
C VAL A 119 6.23 -2.58 -4.22
N SER A 120 5.12 -3.21 -4.60
CA SER A 120 5.12 -4.45 -5.38
C SER A 120 4.31 -4.25 -6.64
N ASP A 121 4.92 -4.56 -7.78
CA ASP A 121 4.26 -4.54 -9.08
C ASP A 121 3.93 -5.97 -9.49
N PHE A 122 2.64 -6.26 -9.64
CA PHE A 122 2.13 -7.56 -10.02
C PHE A 122 1.68 -7.61 -11.48
N GLY A 123 2.05 -6.59 -12.28
CA GLY A 123 1.68 -6.47 -13.69
C GLY A 123 0.27 -5.91 -13.92
N GLY A 124 -0.74 -6.49 -13.25
CA GLY A 124 -2.14 -6.01 -13.31
C GLY A 124 -2.53 -5.01 -12.22
N TYR A 125 -1.70 -4.86 -11.20
CA TYR A 125 -1.86 -3.85 -10.15
C TYR A 125 -0.53 -3.57 -9.46
N ILE A 126 -0.46 -2.40 -8.82
CA ILE A 126 0.60 -2.05 -7.88
C ILE A 126 0.03 -2.06 -6.47
N GLN A 127 0.74 -2.70 -5.54
CA GLN A 127 0.47 -2.62 -4.12
C GLN A 127 1.55 -1.83 -3.41
N ILE A 128 1.13 -0.88 -2.59
CA ILE A 128 2.00 -0.09 -1.72
C ILE A 128 1.63 -0.40 -0.27
N ILE A 129 2.56 -0.96 0.49
CA ILE A 129 2.43 -1.18 1.93
C ILE A 129 3.13 -0.03 2.64
N TYR A 130 2.45 0.59 3.60
CA TYR A 130 2.95 1.77 4.27
C TYR A 130 2.50 1.87 5.73
N PHE A 131 3.20 2.71 6.49
CA PHE A 131 2.88 3.12 7.85
C PHE A 131 2.61 4.62 7.90
N GLY A 132 1.81 5.07 8.88
CA GLY A 132 1.41 6.46 9.04
C GLY A 132 0.25 6.87 8.14
N LYS A 133 0.30 8.10 7.63
CA LYS A 133 -0.78 8.71 6.85
C LYS A 133 -0.59 8.43 5.35
N ASP A 134 -1.67 8.16 4.63
CA ASP A 134 -1.64 8.13 3.17
C ASP A 134 -1.39 9.54 2.63
N LEU A 135 -0.23 9.71 1.99
CA LEU A 135 0.21 10.95 1.38
C LEU A 135 0.49 10.78 -0.11
N LEU A 136 -0.10 9.77 -0.76
CA LEU A 136 0.09 9.52 -2.19
C LEU A 136 -1.10 10.02 -3.01
N ASN A 137 -0.77 10.83 -4.01
CA ASN A 137 -1.67 11.20 -5.08
C ASN A 137 -1.32 10.40 -6.33
N ILE A 138 -2.28 9.64 -6.85
CA ILE A 138 -2.08 8.70 -7.95
C ILE A 138 -2.93 9.19 -9.12
N SER A 139 -2.31 9.37 -10.28
CA SER A 139 -3.00 9.83 -11.49
C SER A 139 -2.56 9.08 -12.75
N LYS A 140 -3.46 9.01 -13.74
CA LYS A 140 -3.19 8.50 -15.08
C LYS A 140 -2.83 9.67 -16.00
N VAL A 141 -1.67 9.61 -16.65
CA VAL A 141 -1.19 10.62 -17.61
C VAL A 141 -0.56 9.88 -18.79
N GLU A 142 -1.09 10.08 -20.00
CA GLU A 142 -0.50 9.59 -21.27
C GLU A 142 -0.06 8.10 -21.23
N GLY A 143 -0.97 7.20 -20.83
CA GLY A 143 -0.67 5.75 -20.75
C GLY A 143 0.27 5.35 -19.61
N SER A 144 0.54 6.26 -18.68
CA SER A 144 1.36 6.00 -17.49
C SER A 144 0.58 6.31 -16.23
N ILE A 145 0.95 5.62 -15.15
CA ILE A 145 0.52 5.94 -13.80
C ILE A 145 1.64 6.71 -13.14
N VAL A 146 1.30 7.89 -12.64
CA VAL A 146 2.20 8.77 -11.93
C VAL A 146 1.78 8.79 -10.47
N VAL A 147 2.72 8.47 -9.58
CA VAL A 147 2.52 8.54 -8.14
C VAL A 147 3.32 9.72 -7.60
N ASN A 148 2.60 10.73 -7.11
CA ASN A 148 3.16 11.94 -6.53
C ASN A 148 2.94 11.96 -5.02
N VAL A 149 3.82 12.67 -4.32
CA VAL A 149 3.82 12.79 -2.87
C VAL A 149 3.14 14.09 -2.44
N ASN A 150 2.29 14.02 -1.42
CA ASN A 150 1.56 15.15 -0.81
C ASN A 150 1.94 15.32 0.68
N GLY A 151 3.23 15.41 0.98
CA GLY A 151 3.74 15.57 2.34
C GLY A 151 5.18 15.07 2.44
N LEU A 152 5.63 14.65 3.62
CA LEU A 152 6.97 14.09 3.81
C LEU A 152 6.90 12.55 3.86
N VAL A 153 7.37 11.90 2.79
CA VAL A 153 7.30 10.44 2.61
C VAL A 153 8.72 9.86 2.57
N TYR A 154 8.96 8.77 3.29
CA TYR A 154 10.21 8.02 3.20
C TYR A 154 10.01 6.73 2.41
N PHE A 155 10.88 6.49 1.43
CA PHE A 155 10.91 5.26 0.64
C PHE A 155 12.32 4.99 0.12
N GLU A 156 12.78 3.73 0.17
CA GLU A 156 14.05 3.26 -0.38
C GLU A 156 15.27 4.17 -0.07
N GLY A 157 15.43 4.55 1.20
CA GLY A 157 16.56 5.38 1.61
C GLY A 157 16.42 6.88 1.35
N LYS A 158 15.33 7.32 0.69
CA LYS A 158 15.13 8.72 0.29
C LYS A 158 13.89 9.33 0.94
N LEU A 159 14.00 10.63 1.25
CA LEU A 159 12.86 11.46 1.64
C LEU A 159 12.34 12.22 0.43
N TYR A 160 11.03 12.15 0.25
CA TYR A 160 10.26 12.85 -0.78
C TYR A 160 9.40 13.91 -0.10
N LYS A 161 9.39 15.11 -0.66
CA LYS A 161 8.61 16.25 -0.19
C LYS A 161 7.34 16.41 -1.03
N ASN A 162 6.45 17.30 -0.58
CA ASN A 162 5.24 17.64 -1.31
C ASN A 162 5.56 18.09 -2.74
N GLY A 163 4.88 17.50 -3.72
CA GLY A 163 5.09 17.73 -5.15
C GLY A 163 6.15 16.82 -5.79
N ASP A 164 6.95 16.11 -5.00
CA ASP A 164 7.92 15.16 -5.54
C ASP A 164 7.20 13.97 -6.18
N ARG A 165 7.79 13.46 -7.26
CA ARG A 165 7.34 12.25 -7.92
C ARG A 165 8.01 11.04 -7.27
N LEU A 166 7.19 10.11 -6.76
CA LEU A 166 7.68 8.86 -6.18
C LEU A 166 8.16 7.91 -7.28
N PHE A 167 7.29 7.60 -8.24
CA PHE A 167 7.63 6.81 -9.43
C PHE A 167 6.65 7.03 -10.58
N VAL A 168 7.02 6.54 -11.76
CA VAL A 168 6.15 6.42 -12.95
C VAL A 168 6.14 4.98 -13.40
N LYS A 169 4.94 4.43 -13.63
CA LYS A 169 4.76 3.14 -14.29
C LYS A 169 4.13 3.35 -15.65
N LYS A 170 4.83 2.97 -16.72
CA LYS A 170 4.21 2.82 -18.04
C LYS A 170 3.35 1.56 -18.05
N VAL A 171 2.16 1.65 -18.61
CA VAL A 171 1.25 0.52 -18.76
C VAL A 171 0.86 0.44 -20.23
N ASP A 172 1.10 -0.73 -20.83
CA ASP A 172 0.83 -0.94 -22.26
C ASP A 172 -0.68 -1.08 -22.51
N GLY A 173 -1.17 -0.42 -23.56
CA GLY A 173 -2.56 -0.46 -24.02
C GLY A 173 -3.47 0.57 -23.35
N ASN A 174 -4.76 0.54 -23.69
CA ASN A 174 -5.78 1.31 -22.98
C ASN A 174 -6.13 0.60 -21.67
N PHE A 175 -6.13 1.35 -20.57
CA PHE A 175 -6.48 0.84 -19.25
C PHE A 175 -7.15 1.93 -18.43
N GLU A 176 -8.13 1.56 -17.64
CA GLU A 176 -8.66 2.38 -16.55
C GLU A 176 -7.93 2.06 -15.24
N VAL A 177 -7.99 3.00 -14.29
CA VAL A 177 -7.30 2.87 -13.00
C VAL A 177 -8.33 2.90 -11.88
N GLU A 178 -8.35 1.85 -11.09
CA GLU A 178 -9.09 1.81 -9.83
C GLU A 178 -8.13 1.88 -8.65
N ILE A 179 -8.39 2.78 -7.71
CA ILE A 179 -7.54 3.00 -6.54
C ILE A 179 -8.31 2.62 -5.29
N ASN A 180 -7.86 1.55 -4.63
CA ASN A 180 -8.41 1.09 -3.38
C ASN A 180 -7.45 1.45 -2.24
N LYS A 181 -7.91 2.32 -1.33
CA LYS A 181 -7.14 2.79 -0.18
C LYS A 181 -7.71 2.16 1.10
N ILE A 182 -6.90 1.34 1.76
CA ILE A 182 -7.21 0.75 3.07
C ILE A 182 -6.09 1.11 4.08
N PRO A 183 -6.34 1.03 5.40
CA PRO A 183 -5.31 1.33 6.39
C PRO A 183 -4.02 0.51 6.15
N GLY A 184 -2.90 1.20 5.99
CA GLY A 184 -1.57 0.61 5.75
C GLY A 184 -1.35 -0.01 4.37
N ARG A 185 -2.30 0.07 3.44
CA ARG A 185 -2.15 -0.46 2.08
C ARG A 185 -2.91 0.34 1.02
N ILE A 186 -2.26 0.60 -0.11
CA ILE A 186 -2.88 1.17 -1.31
C ILE A 186 -2.74 0.15 -2.44
N ILE A 187 -3.83 -0.10 -3.16
CA ILE A 187 -3.88 -0.97 -4.34
C ILE A 187 -4.28 -0.12 -5.53
N ILE A 188 -3.42 -0.07 -6.55
CA ILE A 188 -3.65 0.62 -7.82
C ILE A 188 -3.87 -0.44 -8.87
N GLN A 189 -5.11 -0.70 -9.23
CA GLN A 189 -5.48 -1.74 -10.18
C GLN A 189 -5.58 -1.18 -11.60
N PHE A 190 -5.03 -1.93 -12.57
CA PHE A 190 -5.08 -1.59 -13.98
C PHE A 190 -6.20 -2.41 -14.61
N VAL A 191 -7.30 -1.74 -14.92
CA VAL A 191 -8.41 -2.35 -15.65
C VAL A 191 -8.11 -2.17 -17.12
N LYS A 192 -7.34 -3.09 -17.72
CA LYS A 192 -7.12 -3.09 -19.17
C LYS A 192 -8.45 -3.34 -19.88
N GLU A 193 -8.73 -2.52 -20.89
CA GLU A 193 -9.74 -2.86 -21.90
C GLU A 193 -9.08 -3.89 -22.82
N TYR A 194 -9.57 -5.12 -22.78
CA TYR A 194 -9.11 -6.15 -23.70
C TYR A 194 -10.02 -6.14 -24.91
N GLU A 195 -9.43 -5.94 -26.09
CA GLU A 195 -10.07 -6.29 -27.35
C GLU A 195 -10.14 -7.82 -27.44
N ILE A 196 -11.28 -8.37 -27.05
CA ILE A 196 -11.65 -9.74 -27.39
C ILE A 196 -12.31 -9.65 -28.76
N ASN A 197 -11.69 -10.25 -29.78
CA ASN A 197 -12.24 -10.22 -31.13
C ASN A 197 -12.79 -11.59 -31.53
N ASN A 198 -12.52 -12.62 -30.73
CA ASN A 198 -12.86 -13.99 -31.03
C ASN A 198 -13.36 -14.73 -29.79
N LEU A 199 -14.59 -15.24 -29.86
CA LEU A 199 -15.16 -16.09 -28.82
C LEU A 199 -15.00 -17.56 -29.21
N ILE A 200 -14.25 -18.33 -28.42
CA ILE A 200 -14.06 -19.76 -28.61
C ILE A 200 -15.06 -20.49 -27.73
N ILE A 201 -16.04 -21.14 -28.37
CA ILE A 201 -17.07 -21.90 -27.67
C ILE A 201 -16.75 -23.39 -27.75
N LYS A 202 -16.77 -24.05 -26.59
CA LYS A 202 -16.51 -25.49 -26.47
C LYS A 202 -17.45 -26.15 -25.48
N LEU A 203 -17.63 -27.46 -25.65
CA LEU A 203 -18.23 -28.30 -24.62
C LEU A 203 -17.17 -28.83 -23.67
N PHE A 204 -17.56 -29.05 -22.42
CA PHE A 204 -16.67 -29.60 -21.40
C PHE A 204 -16.17 -30.99 -21.83
N GLY A 205 -14.85 -31.13 -21.94
CA GLY A 205 -14.20 -32.33 -22.51
C GLY A 205 -13.57 -32.11 -23.88
N GLU A 206 -13.94 -31.05 -24.60
CA GLU A 206 -13.29 -30.67 -25.85
C GLU A 206 -12.00 -29.88 -25.58
N LYS A 207 -10.94 -30.19 -26.32
CA LYS A 207 -9.67 -29.45 -26.22
C LYS A 207 -9.70 -28.21 -27.10
N ILE A 208 -9.13 -27.12 -26.58
CA ILE A 208 -8.80 -25.94 -27.38
C ILE A 208 -7.41 -26.17 -27.98
N THR A 209 -7.35 -26.35 -29.29
CA THR A 209 -6.11 -26.69 -30.02
C THR A 209 -5.43 -25.48 -30.67
N SER A 210 -6.15 -24.37 -30.83
CA SER A 210 -5.66 -23.14 -31.45
C SER A 210 -6.45 -21.94 -30.95
N TYR A 211 -5.76 -20.87 -30.62
CA TYR A 211 -6.30 -19.58 -30.20
C TYR A 211 -5.27 -18.49 -30.48
N ASP A 212 -5.72 -17.24 -30.54
CA ASP A 212 -4.86 -16.06 -30.64
C ASP A 212 -4.88 -15.26 -29.32
N SER A 213 -4.10 -14.18 -29.26
CA SER A 213 -4.01 -13.31 -28.09
C SER A 213 -5.26 -12.46 -27.84
N LYS A 214 -6.25 -12.48 -28.74
CA LYS A 214 -7.52 -11.74 -28.65
C LYS A 214 -8.72 -12.68 -28.49
N SER A 215 -8.46 -13.93 -28.12
CA SER A 215 -9.47 -14.97 -27.95
C SER A 215 -9.94 -15.07 -26.51
N PHE A 216 -11.23 -15.34 -26.30
CA PHE A 216 -11.80 -15.69 -25.00
C PHE A 216 -12.52 -17.03 -25.08
N ALA A 217 -12.29 -17.91 -24.12
CA ALA A 217 -12.89 -19.24 -24.11
C ALA A 217 -14.15 -19.32 -23.23
N LEU A 218 -15.23 -19.81 -23.81
CA LEU A 218 -16.49 -20.11 -23.13
C LEU A 218 -16.76 -21.62 -23.22
N ILE A 219 -16.65 -22.32 -22.09
CA ILE A 219 -16.81 -23.78 -22.05
C ILE A 219 -18.11 -24.14 -21.33
N PHE A 220 -19.02 -24.85 -22.00
CA PHE A 220 -20.30 -25.26 -21.43
C PHE A 220 -20.33 -26.71 -20.97
N LYS A 221 -21.06 -26.98 -19.88
CA LYS A 221 -21.45 -28.33 -19.46
C LYS A 221 -22.92 -28.34 -19.06
N ASP A 222 -23.67 -29.29 -19.61
CA ASP A 222 -25.08 -29.44 -19.25
C ASP A 222 -25.17 -29.93 -17.80
N SER A 223 -25.79 -29.11 -16.95
CA SER A 223 -25.79 -29.33 -15.51
C SER A 223 -26.82 -28.45 -14.81
N LYS A 224 -27.37 -28.93 -13.69
CA LYS A 224 -28.23 -28.13 -12.80
C LYS A 224 -27.44 -27.37 -11.73
N LEU A 225 -26.11 -27.37 -11.80
CA LEU A 225 -25.25 -26.70 -10.81
C LEU A 225 -25.37 -25.18 -10.84
N ASN A 226 -25.80 -24.61 -11.98
CA ASN A 226 -25.99 -23.17 -12.19
C ASN A 226 -24.80 -22.36 -11.65
N THR A 227 -23.62 -22.72 -12.13
CA THR A 227 -22.36 -22.19 -11.61
C THR A 227 -21.44 -21.79 -12.75
N VAL A 228 -20.86 -20.61 -12.64
CA VAL A 228 -19.73 -20.14 -13.44
C VAL A 228 -18.45 -20.41 -12.65
N PHE A 229 -17.49 -21.03 -13.31
CA PHE A 229 -16.16 -21.27 -12.77
C PHE A 229 -15.14 -20.40 -13.49
N VAL A 230 -14.34 -19.68 -12.69
CA VAL A 230 -13.20 -18.90 -13.16
C VAL A 230 -11.96 -19.78 -13.03
N GLY A 231 -11.50 -20.27 -14.18
CA GLY A 231 -10.53 -21.35 -14.32
C GLY A 231 -9.08 -20.98 -14.07
N ASN A 232 -8.72 -19.71 -14.21
CA ASN A 232 -7.32 -19.29 -14.24
C ASN A 232 -6.73 -18.98 -12.86
N TYR A 233 -7.36 -19.45 -11.77
CA TYR A 233 -6.92 -19.23 -10.39
C TYR A 233 -5.85 -20.26 -9.97
N THR A 234 -4.59 -19.83 -9.81
CA THR A 234 -3.52 -20.62 -9.17
C THR A 234 -3.03 -19.86 -7.92
N PRO A 235 -2.97 -20.47 -6.73
CA PRO A 235 -2.50 -19.78 -5.52
C PRO A 235 -1.02 -19.30 -5.58
N ASP A 236 -0.21 -19.80 -6.53
CA ASP A 236 1.22 -19.52 -6.70
C ASP A 236 1.54 -18.58 -7.89
N PHE A 237 0.77 -17.51 -8.08
CA PHE A 237 0.90 -16.68 -9.29
C PHE A 237 2.23 -15.91 -9.42
N SER A 238 2.97 -16.20 -10.49
CA SER A 238 4.10 -15.43 -10.99
C SER A 238 3.66 -14.35 -12.00
N GLY A 239 2.89 -13.35 -11.58
CA GLY A 239 2.65 -12.07 -12.31
C GLY A 239 1.88 -12.11 -13.65
N ASN A 240 2.27 -12.97 -14.60
CA ASN A 240 1.73 -13.02 -15.97
C ASN A 240 0.30 -13.58 -16.05
N ASP A 241 -0.05 -14.49 -15.14
CA ASP A 241 -1.36 -15.16 -15.15
C ASP A 241 -2.50 -14.26 -14.61
N TRP A 242 -2.17 -13.13 -13.96
CA TRP A 242 -3.16 -12.20 -13.39
C TRP A 242 -4.02 -11.52 -14.45
N ASN A 243 -3.39 -11.17 -15.57
CA ASN A 243 -4.03 -10.56 -16.74
C ASN A 243 -5.11 -11.48 -17.32
N VAL A 244 -4.80 -12.77 -17.39
CA VAL A 244 -5.70 -13.82 -17.89
C VAL A 244 -6.81 -14.10 -16.88
N PHE A 245 -6.48 -14.09 -15.58
CA PHE A 245 -7.45 -14.23 -14.50
C PHE A 245 -8.45 -13.06 -14.43
N SER A 246 -8.00 -11.80 -14.51
CA SER A 246 -8.86 -10.62 -14.35
C SER A 246 -9.94 -10.53 -15.43
N ILE A 247 -9.62 -10.91 -16.67
CA ILE A 247 -10.58 -10.98 -17.78
C ILE A 247 -11.64 -12.06 -17.48
N SER A 248 -11.17 -13.24 -17.08
CA SER A 248 -12.03 -14.38 -16.77
C SER A 248 -12.97 -14.07 -15.59
N ASP A 249 -12.47 -13.36 -14.58
CA ASP A 249 -13.24 -12.91 -13.42
C ASP A 249 -14.30 -11.86 -13.80
N LYS A 250 -13.95 -10.86 -14.62
CA LYS A 250 -14.88 -9.83 -15.09
C LYS A 250 -16.11 -10.45 -15.75
N PHE A 251 -15.91 -11.25 -16.80
CA PHE A 251 -17.02 -11.87 -17.53
C PHE A 251 -17.73 -12.95 -16.71
N GLY A 252 -16.99 -13.65 -15.85
CA GLY A 252 -17.58 -14.62 -14.93
C GLY A 252 -18.60 -13.98 -13.98
N LYS A 253 -18.27 -12.79 -13.43
CA LYS A 253 -19.18 -12.02 -12.56
C LYS A 253 -20.38 -11.47 -13.32
N LEU A 254 -20.18 -10.87 -14.49
CA LEU A 254 -21.26 -10.33 -15.32
C LEU A 254 -22.30 -11.41 -15.67
N ILE A 255 -21.84 -12.57 -16.13
CA ILE A 255 -22.72 -13.70 -16.45
C ILE A 255 -23.39 -14.25 -15.20
N ALA A 256 -22.65 -14.39 -14.10
CA ALA A 256 -23.21 -14.88 -12.85
C ALA A 256 -24.35 -13.98 -12.33
N GLU A 257 -24.17 -12.67 -12.38
CA GLU A 257 -25.19 -11.70 -12.01
C GLU A 257 -26.39 -11.73 -12.95
N ARG A 258 -26.15 -11.64 -14.27
CA ARG A 258 -27.20 -11.57 -15.29
C ARG A 258 -28.10 -12.81 -15.31
N PHE A 259 -27.51 -14.00 -15.16
CA PHE A 259 -28.22 -15.28 -15.27
C PHE A 259 -28.47 -15.95 -13.91
N ASN A 260 -28.25 -15.22 -12.81
CA ASN A 260 -28.42 -15.71 -11.44
C ASN A 260 -27.68 -17.05 -11.18
N LEU A 261 -26.44 -17.13 -11.64
CA LEU A 261 -25.54 -18.27 -11.44
C LEU A 261 -24.61 -18.00 -10.25
N LYS A 262 -24.15 -19.05 -9.60
CA LYS A 262 -23.13 -18.96 -8.54
C LYS A 262 -21.75 -18.80 -9.19
N ILE A 263 -20.87 -18.02 -8.57
CA ILE A 263 -19.46 -17.95 -8.99
C ILE A 263 -18.57 -18.83 -8.10
N ARG A 264 -17.61 -19.51 -8.71
CA ARG A 264 -16.59 -20.33 -8.05
C ARG A 264 -15.23 -20.13 -8.70
N TYR A 265 -14.17 -20.13 -7.91
CA TYR A 265 -12.79 -20.02 -8.37
C TYR A 265 -12.12 -21.38 -8.24
N LEU A 266 -11.80 -22.02 -9.35
CA LEU A 266 -11.23 -23.36 -9.36
C LEU A 266 -10.44 -23.59 -10.64
N SER A 267 -9.21 -24.08 -10.52
CA SER A 267 -8.36 -24.43 -11.67
C SER A 267 -8.98 -25.52 -12.55
N PHE A 268 -9.08 -25.30 -13.86
CA PHE A 268 -9.47 -26.32 -14.83
C PHE A 268 -8.33 -26.64 -15.79
N VAL A 269 -8.00 -27.93 -15.94
CA VAL A 269 -6.96 -28.41 -16.87
C VAL A 269 -7.31 -28.17 -18.35
N GLN A 270 -8.59 -27.90 -18.66
CA GLN A 270 -9.09 -27.74 -20.03
C GLN A 270 -8.86 -26.34 -20.62
N LEU A 271 -8.59 -25.33 -19.77
CA LEU A 271 -8.24 -23.98 -20.21
C LEU A 271 -6.70 -23.86 -20.30
N PRO A 272 -6.14 -23.48 -21.46
CA PRO A 272 -4.74 -23.07 -21.55
C PRO A 272 -4.45 -21.94 -20.55
N LYS A 273 -3.29 -21.99 -19.88
CA LYS A 273 -2.94 -21.06 -18.79
C LYS A 273 -2.91 -19.59 -19.22
N ASP A 274 -2.61 -19.36 -20.49
CA ASP A 274 -2.45 -18.05 -21.13
C ASP A 274 -3.72 -17.58 -21.86
N LEU A 275 -4.80 -18.37 -21.87
CA LEU A 275 -6.06 -18.04 -22.52
C LEU A 275 -7.12 -17.62 -21.49
N PRO A 276 -7.65 -16.38 -21.53
CA PRO A 276 -8.77 -16.01 -20.68
C PRO A 276 -10.02 -16.81 -21.04
N GLY A 277 -10.77 -17.24 -20.03
CA GLY A 277 -11.97 -18.02 -20.24
C GLY A 277 -12.64 -18.48 -18.97
N ILE A 278 -13.90 -18.91 -19.13
CA ILE A 278 -14.75 -19.40 -18.05
C ILE A 278 -15.39 -20.72 -18.42
N VAL A 279 -15.74 -21.49 -17.40
CA VAL A 279 -16.47 -22.75 -17.55
C VAL A 279 -17.83 -22.61 -16.89
N ILE A 280 -18.92 -22.89 -17.62
CA ILE A 280 -20.29 -22.69 -17.15
C ILE A 280 -21.01 -24.02 -17.08
N PHE A 281 -21.47 -24.39 -15.89
CA PHE A 281 -22.27 -25.57 -15.64
C PHE A 281 -23.72 -25.13 -15.43
N THR A 282 -24.53 -25.23 -16.47
CA THR A 282 -25.93 -24.76 -16.46
C THR A 282 -26.75 -25.52 -17.53
N PRO A 283 -28.09 -25.57 -17.43
CA PRO A 283 -28.91 -26.26 -18.41
C PRO A 283 -28.73 -25.72 -19.84
N SER A 284 -28.68 -26.63 -20.81
CA SER A 284 -28.43 -26.30 -22.22
C SER A 284 -29.41 -25.31 -22.88
N ASN A 285 -30.60 -25.14 -22.32
CA ASN A 285 -31.60 -24.21 -22.85
C ASN A 285 -31.20 -22.72 -22.73
N ILE A 286 -30.29 -22.35 -21.83
CA ILE A 286 -29.87 -20.94 -21.65
C ILE A 286 -28.53 -20.60 -22.30
N TRP A 287 -27.82 -21.57 -22.90
CA TRP A 287 -26.46 -21.34 -23.41
C TRP A 287 -26.39 -20.29 -24.52
N LYS A 288 -27.37 -20.30 -25.43
CA LYS A 288 -27.44 -19.31 -26.51
C LYS A 288 -27.65 -17.89 -26.00
N GLU A 289 -28.40 -17.75 -24.92
CA GLU A 289 -28.63 -16.44 -24.29
C GLU A 289 -27.34 -15.93 -23.63
N ILE A 290 -26.61 -16.82 -22.95
CA ILE A 290 -25.31 -16.49 -22.35
C ILE A 290 -24.29 -16.12 -23.43
N GLU A 291 -24.22 -16.89 -24.52
CA GLU A 291 -23.33 -16.62 -25.66
C GLU A 291 -23.62 -15.23 -26.25
N LYS A 292 -24.89 -14.94 -26.54
CA LYS A 292 -25.31 -13.66 -27.11
C LYS A 292 -25.01 -12.48 -26.18
N PHE A 293 -25.33 -12.62 -24.90
CA PHE A 293 -25.01 -11.61 -23.89
C PHE A 293 -23.50 -11.35 -23.85
N LEU A 294 -22.68 -12.40 -23.85
CA LEU A 294 -21.24 -12.23 -23.81
C LEU A 294 -20.68 -11.59 -25.09
N GLN A 295 -21.23 -11.91 -26.27
CA GLN A 295 -20.88 -11.24 -27.53
C GLN A 295 -21.21 -9.74 -27.47
N GLU A 296 -22.38 -9.36 -26.96
CA GLU A 296 -22.79 -7.95 -26.78
C GLU A 296 -21.90 -7.18 -25.79
N GLU A 297 -21.33 -7.85 -24.78
CA GLU A 297 -20.42 -7.24 -23.81
C GLU A 297 -18.95 -7.20 -24.28
N ILE A 298 -18.65 -7.89 -25.37
CA ILE A 298 -17.32 -7.95 -26.00
C ILE A 298 -17.22 -6.92 -27.14
N GLU A 299 -18.31 -6.65 -27.87
CA GLU A 299 -18.42 -5.62 -28.92
C GLU A 299 -18.48 -4.19 -28.38
#